data_AF-A0A2E4DYN2-F1
#
_entry.id   AF-A0A2E4DYN2-F1
#
_cell.length_a   1.000
_cell.length_b   1.000
_cell.length_c   1.000
_cell.angle_alpha   90.00
_cell.angle_beta   90.00
_cell.angle_gamma   90.00
#
_symmetry.space_group_name_H-M   'P 1'
#
loop_
_entity.id
_entity.type
_entity.pdbx_description
1 polymer ?
#
loop_
_entity_poly.entity_id
_entity_poly.type
_entity_poly.pdbx_seq_one_letter_code
_entity_poly.pdbx_strand_id
1 'polypeptide(L)'
;MLKKAFFILQLLPLLLKAQSDLYPIQDYFGGGIGYSPMYITLDSIPGASMMSSLGLNTSNFDNPFIVHGGEGFTHIAGRWRLGGYAGLGSSRISNIMDVYFYQETNDSLGIQLPTSILDPNSDKIVQYEGSFRPTVSAKFSFTLGAIILEYVVPVFRDLEISGGALMGVGRINVSIDQHAGDAQWNNLFANMYGTVANGVVYYNVDSSYTPTEADSIISSMQGTVLAPVIGYGGLTDLSGTFFNFQPYIAVKWQIMDRMGLRLSLGYNQGTIGPGEWYLNDRKPIADSPKSSLQGLTIRTMFYFGL
;
A
#
# COMPACT_ATOMS: atom_id res chain seq x y z
N MET A 1 44.09 -37.58 -2.09
CA MET A 1 43.27 -36.42 -1.68
C MET A 1 41.96 -36.83 -0.99
N LEU A 2 41.24 -37.84 -1.49
CA LEU A 2 39.98 -38.35 -0.91
C LEU A 2 40.05 -38.73 0.59
N LYS A 3 41.14 -39.37 1.04
CA LYS A 3 41.33 -39.79 2.44
C LYS A 3 41.47 -38.62 3.43
N LYS A 4 41.98 -37.47 2.98
CA LYS A 4 42.11 -36.26 3.80
C LYS A 4 40.76 -35.54 3.94
N ALA A 5 39.97 -35.47 2.86
CA ALA A 5 38.62 -34.92 2.87
C ALA A 5 37.66 -35.72 3.76
N PHE A 6 37.78 -37.05 3.76
CA PHE A 6 36.99 -37.94 4.60
C PHE A 6 37.28 -37.74 6.11
N PHE A 7 38.57 -37.58 6.46
CA PHE A 7 38.99 -37.31 7.84
C PHE A 7 38.49 -35.95 8.34
N ILE A 8 38.50 -34.92 7.47
CA ILE A 8 37.95 -33.59 7.78
C ILE A 8 36.43 -33.66 7.97
N LEU A 9 35.70 -34.42 7.14
CA LEU A 9 34.25 -34.63 7.30
C LEU A 9 33.90 -35.37 8.60
N GLN A 10 34.75 -36.28 9.06
CA GLN A 10 34.56 -37.00 10.33
C GLN A 10 34.93 -36.15 11.57
N LEU A 11 35.71 -35.08 11.39
CA LEU A 11 36.04 -34.11 12.44
C LEU A 11 34.96 -33.02 12.62
N LEU A 12 34.12 -32.75 11.62
CA LEU A 12 32.98 -31.82 11.74
C LEU A 12 32.01 -32.13 12.90
N PRO A 13 31.58 -33.38 13.16
CA PRO A 13 30.71 -33.67 14.29
C PRO A 13 31.40 -33.54 15.67
N LEU A 14 32.73 -33.59 15.73
CA LEU A 14 33.49 -33.31 16.95
C LEU A 14 33.51 -31.81 17.28
N LEU A 15 33.47 -30.93 16.26
CA LEU A 15 33.24 -29.49 16.43
C LEU A 15 31.80 -29.19 16.89
N LEU A 16 30.82 -30.01 16.50
CA LEU A 16 29.42 -29.88 16.92
C LEU A 16 29.14 -30.43 18.34
N LYS A 17 30.12 -31.14 18.94
CA LYS A 17 29.99 -31.79 20.27
C LYS A 17 30.95 -31.24 21.33
N ALA A 18 31.70 -30.17 21.05
CA ALA A 18 32.36 -29.38 22.08
C ALA A 18 31.29 -28.52 22.79
N GLN A 19 30.44 -29.17 23.58
CA GLN A 19 29.56 -28.52 24.54
C GLN A 19 30.44 -27.86 25.62
N SER A 20 30.85 -26.62 25.40
CA SER A 20 31.08 -25.72 26.53
C SER A 20 29.71 -25.27 27.01
N ASP A 21 29.44 -25.42 28.30
CA ASP A 21 28.19 -25.06 28.97
C ASP A 21 27.45 -23.90 28.29
N LEU A 22 26.18 -24.13 27.94
CA LEU A 22 25.29 -23.09 27.42
C LEU A 22 25.14 -22.01 28.52
N TYR A 23 26.03 -21.01 28.48
CA TYR A 23 25.96 -19.84 29.33
C TYR A 23 24.84 -18.91 28.80
N PRO A 24 23.98 -18.34 29.66
CA PRO A 24 23.94 -18.44 31.12
C PRO A 24 22.82 -19.36 31.66
N ILE A 25 23.05 -19.84 32.89
CA ILE A 25 22.16 -20.63 33.76
C ILE A 25 21.29 -19.66 34.62
N GLN A 26 21.02 -18.46 34.12
CA GLN A 26 20.35 -17.39 34.88
C GLN A 26 19.25 -16.76 34.03
N ASP A 27 18.12 -16.43 34.67
CA ASP A 27 17.00 -15.78 34.00
C ASP A 27 17.45 -14.47 33.35
N TYR A 28 17.32 -14.40 32.03
CA TYR A 28 17.64 -13.23 31.24
C TYR A 28 16.51 -12.21 31.45
N PHE A 29 16.67 -11.27 32.37
CA PHE A 29 15.83 -10.09 32.46
C PHE A 29 16.48 -8.98 31.65
N GLY A 30 15.90 -8.66 30.49
CA GLY A 30 16.40 -7.61 29.62
C GLY A 30 15.40 -7.30 28.52
N GLY A 31 15.30 -6.02 28.17
CA GLY A 31 14.42 -5.55 27.12
C GLY A 31 15.14 -4.60 26.17
N GLY A 32 14.45 -4.20 25.12
CA GLY A 32 14.96 -3.17 24.24
C GLY A 32 13.85 -2.52 23.43
N ILE A 33 14.08 -1.28 23.04
CA ILE A 33 13.21 -0.54 22.14
C ILE A 33 14.06 0.06 21.02
N GLY A 34 13.48 0.16 19.84
CA GLY A 34 14.22 0.57 18.67
C GLY A 34 13.36 1.00 17.51
N TYR A 35 13.99 1.74 16.61
CA TYR A 35 13.46 1.97 15.28
C TYR A 35 13.62 0.69 14.46
N SER A 36 12.53 0.25 13.84
CA SER A 36 12.46 -1.01 13.13
C SER A 36 11.71 -0.86 11.81
N PRO A 37 12.36 -0.46 10.71
CA PRO A 37 11.74 -0.51 9.39
C PRO A 37 11.48 -1.97 8.96
N MET A 38 10.32 -2.19 8.37
CA MET A 38 9.90 -3.45 7.78
C MET A 38 9.80 -3.28 6.26
N TYR A 39 10.54 -4.12 5.54
CA TYR A 39 10.57 -4.19 4.08
C TYR A 39 9.72 -5.38 3.64
N ILE A 40 8.62 -5.13 2.94
CA ILE A 40 7.68 -6.16 2.50
C ILE A 40 7.68 -6.21 0.97
N THR A 41 8.04 -7.36 0.42
CA THR A 41 7.84 -7.64 -1.01
C THR A 41 6.48 -8.29 -1.15
N LEU A 42 5.47 -7.49 -1.48
CA LEU A 42 4.10 -7.94 -1.64
C LEU A 42 3.95 -8.75 -2.93
N ASP A 43 3.24 -9.88 -2.85
CA ASP A 43 2.91 -10.70 -4.02
C ASP A 43 2.00 -9.93 -4.99
N SER A 44 1.08 -9.13 -4.44
CA SER A 44 0.21 -8.23 -5.21
C SER A 44 -0.34 -7.10 -4.34
N ILE A 45 -0.67 -5.98 -4.98
CA ILE A 45 -1.39 -4.87 -4.35
C ILE A 45 -2.89 -5.07 -4.64
N PRO A 46 -3.77 -5.03 -3.61
CA PRO A 46 -5.21 -5.11 -3.81
C PRO A 46 -5.70 -4.07 -4.83
N GLY A 47 -6.53 -4.50 -5.79
CA GLY A 47 -7.07 -3.62 -6.84
C GLY A 47 -6.07 -3.26 -7.95
N ALA A 48 -4.93 -3.94 -8.07
CA ALA A 48 -3.91 -3.63 -9.08
C ALA A 48 -4.46 -3.60 -10.52
N SER A 49 -5.30 -4.58 -10.91
CA SER A 49 -5.92 -4.61 -12.25
C SER A 49 -6.85 -3.42 -12.50
N MET A 50 -7.60 -3.02 -11.48
CA MET A 50 -8.49 -1.86 -11.55
C MET A 50 -7.69 -0.56 -11.66
N MET A 51 -6.62 -0.39 -10.89
CA MET A 51 -5.71 0.75 -11.02
C MET A 51 -5.07 0.81 -12.42
N SER A 52 -4.68 -0.34 -12.98
CA SER A 52 -4.17 -0.41 -14.35
C SER A 52 -5.20 -0.02 -15.41
N SER A 53 -6.49 -0.36 -15.21
CA SER A 53 -7.56 0.13 -16.10
C SER A 53 -7.79 1.64 -16.03
N LEU A 54 -7.36 2.29 -14.94
CA LEU A 54 -7.39 3.75 -14.80
C LEU A 54 -6.13 4.43 -15.36
N GLY A 55 -5.27 3.68 -16.06
CA GLY A 55 -4.06 4.21 -16.67
C GLY A 55 -2.86 4.29 -15.72
N LEU A 56 -2.91 3.65 -14.54
CA LEU A 56 -1.79 3.61 -13.61
C LEU A 56 -0.89 2.38 -13.80
N ASN A 57 0.42 2.59 -13.79
CA ASN A 57 1.37 1.48 -13.74
C ASN A 57 1.64 1.06 -12.28
N THR A 58 1.05 -0.05 -11.87
CA THR A 58 1.16 -0.57 -10.48
C THR A 58 2.53 -1.15 -10.15
N SER A 59 3.40 -1.39 -11.13
CA SER A 59 4.80 -1.77 -10.87
C SER A 59 5.67 -0.62 -10.37
N ASN A 60 5.19 0.63 -10.48
CA ASN A 60 5.92 1.81 -10.00
C ASN A 60 5.73 2.07 -8.49
N PHE A 61 4.90 1.29 -7.79
CA PHE A 61 4.88 1.34 -6.33
C PHE A 61 6.21 0.84 -5.75
N ASP A 62 6.56 1.34 -4.57
CA ASP A 62 7.82 0.94 -3.90
C ASP A 62 7.85 -0.58 -3.67
N ASN A 63 8.89 -1.23 -4.19
CA ASN A 63 9.13 -2.65 -4.00
C ASN A 63 10.63 -2.91 -3.69
N PRO A 64 10.99 -3.28 -2.46
CA PRO A 64 10.11 -3.63 -1.35
C PRO A 64 9.38 -2.40 -0.77
N PHE A 65 8.14 -2.60 -0.37
CA PHE A 65 7.35 -1.59 0.33
C PHE A 65 7.89 -1.40 1.75
N ILE A 66 8.09 -0.16 2.18
CA ILE A 66 8.71 0.15 3.47
C ILE A 66 7.65 0.63 4.46
N VAL A 67 7.55 -0.09 5.58
CA VAL A 67 6.77 0.32 6.75
C VAL A 67 7.75 0.84 7.80
N HIS A 68 7.67 2.11 8.13
CA HIS A 68 8.46 2.73 9.17
C HIS A 68 7.78 2.50 10.51
N GLY A 69 8.48 1.93 11.47
CA GLY A 69 7.89 1.56 12.75
C GLY A 69 8.86 1.53 13.92
N GLY A 70 8.29 1.42 15.11
CA GLY A 70 9.00 1.12 16.34
C GLY A 70 8.72 -0.31 16.77
N GLU A 71 9.76 -0.97 17.27
CA GLU A 71 9.66 -2.29 17.88
C GLU A 71 10.17 -2.22 19.32
N GLY A 72 9.53 -2.93 20.23
CA GLY A 72 9.98 -3.11 21.61
C GLY A 72 9.85 -4.56 22.03
N PHE A 73 10.74 -5.04 22.89
CA PHE A 73 10.69 -6.41 23.41
C PHE A 73 11.21 -6.49 24.84
N THR A 74 10.75 -7.51 25.56
CA THR A 74 11.22 -7.89 26.90
C THR A 74 11.18 -9.40 27.06
N HIS A 75 12.11 -9.95 27.83
CA HIS A 75 12.00 -11.33 28.28
C HIS A 75 10.89 -11.46 29.32
N ILE A 76 10.17 -12.58 29.28
CA ILE A 76 9.06 -12.85 30.20
C ILE A 76 9.36 -14.04 31.11
N ALA A 77 9.84 -15.16 30.56
CA ALA A 77 10.15 -16.37 31.32
C ALA A 77 11.13 -17.24 30.53
N GLY A 78 12.27 -17.57 31.14
CA GLY A 78 13.33 -18.35 30.51
C GLY A 78 13.73 -17.77 29.15
N ARG A 79 13.47 -18.55 28.09
CA ARG A 79 13.83 -18.20 26.69
C ARG A 79 12.72 -17.49 25.92
N TRP A 80 11.58 -17.24 26.56
CA TRP A 80 10.46 -16.57 25.91
C TRP A 80 10.59 -15.06 26.00
N ARG A 81 10.35 -14.39 24.87
CA ARG A 81 10.33 -12.95 24.72
C ARG A 81 8.99 -12.51 24.17
N LEU A 82 8.47 -11.44 24.76
CA LEU A 82 7.27 -10.75 24.33
C LEU A 82 7.65 -9.37 23.84
N GLY A 83 7.02 -8.93 22.76
CA GLY A 83 7.26 -7.60 22.20
C GLY A 83 6.03 -7.00 21.53
N GLY A 84 6.22 -5.80 21.01
CA GLY A 84 5.24 -5.07 20.24
C GLY A 84 5.88 -4.36 19.05
N TYR A 85 5.09 -4.20 17.99
CA TYR A 85 5.46 -3.48 16.79
C TYR A 85 4.33 -2.53 16.41
N ALA A 86 4.67 -1.30 16.06
CA ALA A 86 3.75 -0.35 15.46
C ALA A 86 4.45 0.35 14.30
N GLY A 87 3.83 0.36 13.12
CA GLY A 87 4.42 0.98 11.95
C GLY A 87 3.41 1.43 10.91
N LEU A 88 3.85 2.36 10.07
CA LEU A 88 3.10 2.94 8.97
C LEU A 88 4.00 3.11 7.74
N GLY A 89 3.44 2.88 6.57
CA GLY A 89 4.11 3.06 5.29
C GLY A 89 3.12 3.58 4.25
N SER A 90 3.63 4.31 3.26
CA SER A 90 2.82 4.69 2.11
C SER A 90 3.68 4.83 0.86
N SER A 91 3.13 4.48 -0.28
CA SER A 91 3.74 4.65 -1.60
C SER A 91 2.72 5.29 -2.55
N ARG A 92 3.19 6.12 -3.48
CA ARG A 92 2.34 6.87 -4.40
C ARG A 92 2.84 6.72 -5.83
N ILE A 93 1.91 6.50 -6.74
CA ILE A 93 2.14 6.52 -8.19
C ILE A 93 1.21 7.54 -8.84
N SER A 94 1.60 8.05 -9.99
CA SER A 94 0.78 8.94 -10.80
C SER A 94 1.06 8.75 -12.28
N ASN A 95 0.07 9.03 -13.11
CA ASN A 95 0.20 9.09 -14.54
C ASN A 95 -0.55 10.31 -15.09
N ILE A 96 0.01 10.95 -16.10
CA ILE A 96 -0.64 12.01 -16.87
C ILE A 96 -1.12 11.36 -18.18
N MET A 97 -2.40 11.48 -18.46
CA MET A 97 -3.01 10.82 -19.62
C MET A 97 -2.93 11.72 -20.85
N ASP A 98 -2.54 11.13 -21.98
CA ASP A 98 -2.71 11.77 -23.27
C ASP A 98 -4.20 11.74 -23.67
N VAL A 99 -4.69 12.86 -24.19
CA VAL A 99 -6.10 13.04 -24.53
C VAL A 99 -6.23 13.10 -26.04
N TYR A 100 -7.19 12.33 -26.56
CA TYR A 100 -7.62 12.40 -27.93
C TYR A 100 -9.11 12.67 -27.96
N PHE A 101 -9.52 13.64 -28.77
CA PHE A 101 -10.91 13.78 -29.16
C PHE A 101 -11.25 12.67 -30.16
N TYR A 102 -12.42 12.10 -29.97
CA TYR A 102 -12.92 11.00 -30.78
C TYR A 102 -14.30 11.37 -31.31
N GLN A 103 -14.53 11.11 -32.60
CA GLN A 103 -15.83 11.18 -33.22
C GLN A 103 -16.05 9.90 -34.02
N GLU A 104 -17.09 9.15 -33.65
CA GLU A 104 -17.61 8.01 -34.40
C GLU A 104 -18.02 8.50 -35.80
N THR A 105 -17.48 7.86 -36.82
CA THR A 105 -17.77 8.21 -38.22
C THR A 105 -18.38 7.07 -39.02
N ASN A 106 -18.54 5.89 -38.40
CA ASN A 106 -19.09 4.71 -39.04
C ASN A 106 -20.21 4.06 -38.17
N ASP A 107 -20.78 2.95 -38.63
CA ASP A 107 -21.90 2.26 -37.96
C ASP A 107 -21.44 1.16 -36.97
N SER A 108 -20.16 1.13 -36.59
CA SER A 108 -19.57 0.10 -35.72
C SER A 108 -19.43 0.58 -34.29
N LEU A 109 -19.87 -0.21 -33.30
CA LEU A 109 -19.76 0.18 -31.89
C LEU A 109 -18.30 0.14 -31.38
N GLY A 110 -17.83 1.26 -30.83
CA GLY A 110 -16.55 1.36 -30.10
C GLY A 110 -15.54 2.26 -30.80
N ILE A 111 -14.35 2.47 -30.21
CA ILE A 111 -13.31 3.31 -30.84
C ILE A 111 -12.58 2.48 -31.91
N GLN A 112 -12.69 2.86 -33.19
CA GLN A 112 -11.87 2.28 -34.26
C GLN A 112 -10.63 3.14 -34.52
N LEU A 113 -9.48 2.68 -34.02
CA LEU A 113 -8.19 3.35 -34.22
C LEU A 113 -7.78 3.27 -35.70
N PRO A 114 -7.35 4.40 -36.32
CA PRO A 114 -6.88 4.39 -37.70
C PRO A 114 -5.62 3.54 -37.82
N THR A 115 -5.69 2.47 -38.63
CA THR A 115 -4.52 1.65 -38.96
C THR A 115 -3.66 2.27 -40.06
N SER A 116 -4.20 3.27 -40.77
CA SER A 116 -3.58 4.04 -41.83
C SER A 116 -4.30 5.39 -42.00
N ILE A 117 -3.62 6.36 -42.62
CA ILE A 117 -4.13 7.72 -42.91
C ILE A 117 -5.36 7.76 -43.83
N LEU A 118 -5.69 6.64 -44.48
CA LEU A 118 -6.78 6.51 -45.44
C LEU A 118 -7.76 5.39 -45.07
N ASP A 119 -7.79 4.97 -43.81
CA ASP A 119 -8.67 3.88 -43.37
C ASP A 119 -10.13 4.37 -43.31
N PRO A 120 -11.01 3.94 -44.25
CA PRO A 120 -12.37 4.42 -44.35
C PRO A 120 -13.29 3.84 -43.27
N ASN A 121 -12.80 2.87 -42.48
CA ASN A 121 -13.51 2.24 -41.37
C ASN A 121 -12.96 2.69 -40.00
N SER A 122 -12.21 3.80 -39.97
CA SER A 122 -11.62 4.35 -38.77
C SER A 122 -12.27 5.65 -38.36
N ASP A 123 -12.23 5.91 -37.06
CA ASP A 123 -12.83 7.11 -36.51
C ASP A 123 -11.94 8.33 -36.61
N LYS A 124 -12.58 9.48 -36.58
CA LYS A 124 -11.86 10.74 -36.51
C LYS A 124 -11.29 10.89 -35.10
N ILE A 125 -9.98 10.75 -35.01
CA ILE A 125 -9.20 10.93 -33.78
C ILE A 125 -8.31 12.16 -33.92
N VAL A 126 -8.47 13.13 -33.03
CA VAL A 126 -7.68 14.37 -33.01
C VAL A 126 -7.01 14.50 -31.66
N GLN A 127 -5.69 14.67 -31.64
CA GLN A 127 -4.95 14.85 -30.40
C GLN A 127 -5.32 16.18 -29.73
N TYR A 128 -5.49 16.14 -28.42
CA TYR A 128 -5.62 17.34 -27.60
C TYR A 128 -4.23 17.99 -27.43
N GLU A 129 -4.07 19.18 -27.98
CA GLU A 129 -2.81 19.93 -27.97
C GLU A 129 -2.67 20.88 -26.76
N GLY A 130 -3.66 20.89 -25.85
CA GLY A 130 -3.63 21.75 -24.67
C GLY A 130 -2.67 21.26 -23.57
N SER A 131 -2.26 22.19 -22.71
CA SER A 131 -1.30 21.92 -21.63
C SER A 131 -1.92 21.28 -20.38
N PHE A 132 -3.26 21.29 -20.25
CA PHE A 132 -3.96 20.71 -19.11
C PHE A 132 -4.44 19.30 -19.43
N ARG A 133 -3.66 18.30 -19.02
CA ARG A 133 -3.96 16.89 -19.25
C ARG A 133 -4.48 16.23 -17.96
N PRO A 134 -5.49 15.34 -18.05
CA PRO A 134 -5.98 14.60 -16.90
C PRO A 134 -4.85 13.82 -16.23
N THR A 135 -4.80 13.92 -14.91
CA THR A 135 -3.83 13.22 -14.08
C THR A 135 -4.58 12.26 -13.17
N VAL A 136 -4.13 11.02 -13.13
CA VAL A 136 -4.59 10.02 -12.17
C VAL A 136 -3.43 9.73 -11.23
N SER A 137 -3.68 9.75 -9.92
CA SER A 137 -2.72 9.31 -8.93
C SER A 137 -3.34 8.32 -7.97
N ALA A 138 -2.54 7.34 -7.53
CA ALA A 138 -2.96 6.41 -6.50
C ALA A 138 -1.95 6.41 -5.36
N LYS A 139 -2.45 6.34 -4.13
CA LYS A 139 -1.67 6.20 -2.92
C LYS A 139 -2.07 4.90 -2.22
N PHE A 140 -1.10 4.03 -2.00
CA PHE A 140 -1.25 2.84 -1.17
C PHE A 140 -0.66 3.12 0.20
N SER A 141 -1.45 2.94 1.26
CA SER A 141 -1.04 3.13 2.64
C SER A 141 -1.28 1.86 3.45
N PHE A 142 -0.34 1.54 4.34
CA PHE A 142 -0.39 0.38 5.21
C PHE A 142 -0.03 0.80 6.64
N THR A 143 -0.85 0.39 7.61
CA THR A 143 -0.59 0.58 9.04
C THR A 143 -0.72 -0.75 9.74
N LEU A 144 0.14 -1.01 10.72
CA LEU A 144 0.15 -2.26 11.49
C LEU A 144 0.45 -1.99 12.95
N GLY A 145 -0.39 -2.51 13.84
CA GLY A 145 -0.11 -2.66 15.26
C GLY A 145 -0.13 -4.13 15.63
N ALA A 146 0.93 -4.64 16.24
CA ALA A 146 1.09 -6.06 16.49
C ALA A 146 1.82 -6.38 17.78
N ILE A 147 1.57 -7.58 18.30
CA ILE A 147 2.33 -8.23 19.35
C ILE A 147 3.33 -9.21 18.72
N ILE A 148 4.41 -9.44 19.42
CA ILE A 148 5.49 -10.33 19.02
C ILE A 148 5.69 -11.37 20.11
N LEU A 149 5.73 -12.65 19.74
CA LEU A 149 6.11 -13.74 20.64
C LEU A 149 7.27 -14.52 20.05
N GLU A 150 8.34 -14.69 20.81
CA GLU A 150 9.58 -15.33 20.34
C GLU A 150 10.16 -16.30 21.35
N TYR A 151 10.80 -17.33 20.83
CA TYR A 151 11.69 -18.22 21.57
C TYR A 151 13.14 -17.93 21.18
N VAL A 152 13.97 -17.63 22.17
CA VAL A 152 15.36 -17.17 22.00
C VAL A 152 16.35 -18.29 22.32
N VAL A 153 17.33 -18.48 21.44
CA VAL A 153 18.46 -19.39 21.62
C VAL A 153 19.74 -18.55 21.61
N PRO A 154 20.41 -18.38 22.77
CA PRO A 154 21.71 -17.73 22.80
C PRO A 154 22.74 -18.64 22.13
N VAL A 155 23.52 -18.08 21.21
CA VAL A 155 24.64 -18.78 20.54
C VAL A 155 25.96 -18.32 21.14
N PHE A 156 26.13 -17.01 21.31
CA PHE A 156 27.25 -16.38 22.02
C PHE A 156 26.73 -15.30 22.97
N ARG A 157 27.62 -14.73 23.80
CA ARG A 157 27.28 -13.62 24.70
C ARG A 157 26.57 -12.47 23.99
N ASP A 158 27.00 -12.16 22.78
CA ASP A 158 26.53 -11.01 22.01
C ASP A 158 25.66 -11.42 20.80
N LEU A 159 25.43 -12.72 20.57
CA LEU A 159 24.71 -13.24 19.41
C LEU A 159 23.59 -14.19 19.83
N GLU A 160 22.37 -13.85 19.45
CA GLU A 160 21.17 -14.64 19.69
C GLU A 160 20.46 -14.95 18.37
N ILE A 161 19.86 -16.13 18.30
CA ILE A 161 18.92 -16.50 17.25
C ILE A 161 17.55 -16.69 17.89
N SER A 162 16.49 -16.15 17.29
CA SER A 162 15.12 -16.37 17.74
C SER A 162 14.21 -16.85 16.62
N GLY A 163 13.21 -17.63 17.00
CA GLY A 163 12.09 -18.00 16.15
C GLY A 163 10.80 -17.54 16.81
N GLY A 164 9.88 -16.95 16.03
CA GLY A 164 8.68 -16.37 16.59
C GLY A 164 7.63 -16.01 15.56
N ALA A 165 6.58 -15.35 16.03
CA ALA A 165 5.53 -14.81 15.20
C ALA A 165 5.15 -13.40 15.64
N LEU A 166 4.86 -12.55 14.66
CA LEU A 166 4.23 -11.25 14.83
C LEU A 166 2.75 -11.40 14.47
N MET A 167 1.88 -10.97 15.38
CA MET A 167 0.43 -11.13 15.27
C MET A 167 -0.26 -9.82 15.60
N GLY A 168 -1.14 -9.32 14.74
CA GLY A 168 -1.70 -7.99 14.95
C GLY A 168 -2.85 -7.61 14.05
N VAL A 169 -3.25 -6.35 14.16
CA VAL A 169 -4.28 -5.75 13.31
C VAL A 169 -3.61 -4.76 12.38
N GLY A 170 -3.86 -4.91 11.09
CA GLY A 170 -3.42 -3.99 10.06
C GLY A 170 -4.59 -3.30 9.38
N ARG A 171 -4.34 -2.11 8.84
CA ARG A 171 -5.25 -1.36 7.98
C ARG A 171 -4.55 -1.02 6.68
N ILE A 172 -5.23 -1.27 5.56
CA ILE A 172 -4.83 -0.82 4.22
C ILE A 172 -5.78 0.30 3.79
N ASN A 173 -5.23 1.29 3.12
CA ASN A 173 -5.98 2.32 2.44
C ASN A 173 -5.39 2.53 1.04
N VAL A 174 -6.26 2.54 0.03
CA VAL A 174 -5.96 2.84 -1.37
C VAL A 174 -6.77 4.07 -1.74
N SER A 175 -6.09 5.19 -1.92
CA SER A 175 -6.70 6.43 -2.38
C SER A 175 -6.43 6.60 -3.86
N ILE A 176 -7.46 6.89 -4.65
CA ILE A 176 -7.35 7.22 -6.07
C ILE A 176 -7.85 8.64 -6.27
N ASP A 177 -6.95 9.48 -6.74
CA ASP A 177 -7.13 10.90 -7.01
C ASP A 177 -7.09 11.13 -8.52
N GLN A 178 -8.21 11.56 -9.10
CA GLN A 178 -8.27 11.94 -10.51
C GLN A 178 -8.48 13.45 -10.61
N HIS A 179 -7.67 14.14 -11.41
CA HIS A 179 -7.74 15.60 -11.58
C HIS A 179 -7.72 15.97 -13.06
N ALA A 180 -8.49 16.99 -13.45
CA ALA A 180 -8.51 17.53 -14.82
C ALA A 180 -7.45 18.63 -15.06
N GLY A 181 -6.72 19.04 -14.01
CA GLY A 181 -5.65 20.05 -14.05
C GLY A 181 -5.15 20.43 -12.64
N ASP A 182 -4.06 21.18 -12.55
CA ASP A 182 -3.46 21.58 -11.27
C ASP A 182 -4.33 22.61 -10.52
N ALA A 183 -4.51 22.39 -9.22
CA ALA A 183 -5.29 23.28 -8.35
C ALA A 183 -4.55 24.60 -8.08
N GLN A 184 -5.20 25.73 -8.37
CA GLN A 184 -4.74 27.05 -7.95
C GLN A 184 -5.48 27.48 -6.67
N TRP A 185 -4.73 27.94 -5.65
CA TRP A 185 -5.26 28.30 -4.32
C TRP A 185 -6.52 29.18 -4.36
N ASN A 186 -6.56 30.16 -5.25
CA ASN A 186 -7.70 31.09 -5.37
C ASN A 186 -8.95 30.45 -6.00
N ASN A 187 -8.81 29.32 -6.70
CA ASN A 187 -9.89 28.64 -7.42
C ASN A 187 -10.42 27.40 -6.65
N LEU A 188 -9.76 27.01 -5.55
CA LEU A 188 -10.15 25.89 -4.69
C LEU A 188 -11.45 26.14 -3.91
N PHE A 189 -11.85 27.41 -3.76
CA PHE A 189 -13.01 27.81 -2.97
C PHE A 189 -14.26 28.11 -3.81
N ALA A 190 -14.20 27.85 -5.13
CA ALA A 190 -15.36 27.98 -6.01
C ALA A 190 -16.37 26.85 -5.73
N ASN A 191 -17.66 27.18 -5.69
CA ASN A 191 -18.71 26.19 -5.48
C ASN A 191 -18.89 25.33 -6.75
N MET A 192 -18.84 24.00 -6.58
CA MET A 192 -18.83 23.02 -7.69
C MET A 192 -20.17 22.88 -8.41
N TYR A 193 -21.24 23.44 -7.84
CA TYR A 193 -22.60 23.39 -8.36
C TYR A 193 -23.05 24.74 -8.92
N GLY A 194 -22.16 25.75 -8.97
CA GLY A 194 -22.46 27.05 -9.56
C GLY A 194 -22.05 28.23 -8.69
N THR A 195 -22.59 29.42 -8.95
CA THR A 195 -22.22 30.64 -8.22
C THR A 195 -23.08 30.78 -6.96
N VAL A 196 -22.49 31.09 -5.81
CA VAL A 196 -23.26 31.34 -4.58
C VAL A 196 -23.48 32.85 -4.41
N ALA A 197 -24.75 33.27 -4.27
CA ALA A 197 -25.10 34.62 -3.85
C ALA A 197 -26.24 34.57 -2.83
N ASN A 198 -26.09 35.30 -1.71
CA ASN A 198 -27.08 35.37 -0.63
C ASN A 198 -27.54 34.01 -0.08
N GLY A 199 -26.64 33.02 -0.02
CA GLY A 199 -26.94 31.68 0.48
C GLY A 199 -27.68 30.77 -0.51
N VAL A 200 -27.88 31.22 -1.75
CA VAL A 200 -28.50 30.46 -2.85
C VAL A 200 -27.44 30.11 -3.89
N VAL A 201 -27.46 28.86 -4.37
CA VAL A 201 -26.56 28.35 -5.42
C VAL A 201 -27.24 28.52 -6.78
N TYR A 202 -26.59 29.22 -7.70
CA TYR A 202 -27.01 29.43 -9.08
C TYR A 202 -26.27 28.47 -10.00
N TYR A 203 -26.94 27.39 -10.40
CA TYR A 203 -26.41 26.38 -11.32
C TYR A 203 -26.34 26.93 -12.74
N ASN A 204 -25.17 26.83 -13.39
CA ASN A 204 -24.96 27.36 -14.73
C ASN A 204 -25.45 26.35 -15.78
N VAL A 205 -26.32 26.80 -16.68
CA VAL A 205 -26.70 26.08 -17.91
C VAL A 205 -25.95 26.75 -19.06
N ASP A 206 -25.33 25.94 -19.93
CA ASP A 206 -24.48 26.45 -21.01
C ASP A 206 -25.19 27.52 -21.83
N SER A 207 -24.56 28.69 -21.92
CA SER A 207 -25.05 29.86 -22.67
C SER A 207 -25.09 29.66 -24.19
N SER A 208 -24.48 28.59 -24.71
CA SER A 208 -24.55 28.21 -26.13
C SER A 208 -25.89 27.59 -26.53
N TYR A 209 -26.69 27.14 -25.55
CA TYR A 209 -28.02 26.59 -25.80
C TYR A 209 -29.03 27.67 -26.17
N THR A 210 -29.92 27.34 -27.09
CA THR A 210 -31.11 28.17 -27.35
C THR A 210 -32.04 28.14 -26.13
N PRO A 211 -32.92 29.15 -25.94
CA PRO A 211 -33.83 29.19 -24.80
C PRO A 211 -34.67 27.91 -24.62
N THR A 212 -35.13 27.34 -25.73
CA THR A 212 -35.93 26.11 -25.72
C THR A 212 -35.13 24.87 -25.29
N GLU A 213 -33.85 24.80 -25.66
CA GLU A 213 -32.94 23.74 -25.24
C GLU A 213 -32.61 23.87 -23.75
N ALA A 214 -32.33 25.09 -23.28
CA ALA A 214 -32.10 25.37 -21.87
C ALA A 214 -33.30 24.95 -21.00
N ASP A 215 -34.53 25.27 -21.40
CA ASP A 215 -35.75 24.88 -20.66
C ASP A 215 -35.95 23.35 -20.62
N SER A 216 -35.62 22.64 -21.70
CA SER A 216 -35.69 21.18 -21.74
C SER A 216 -34.62 20.51 -20.85
N ILE A 217 -33.40 21.05 -20.83
CA ILE A 217 -32.34 20.60 -19.92
C ILE A 217 -32.75 20.87 -18.47
N ILE A 218 -33.23 22.08 -18.15
CA ILE A 218 -33.67 22.46 -16.80
C ILE A 218 -34.80 21.55 -16.32
N SER A 219 -35.80 21.28 -17.14
CA SER A 219 -36.89 20.36 -16.79
C SER A 219 -36.43 18.92 -16.62
N SER A 220 -35.42 18.46 -17.36
CA SER A 220 -34.81 17.13 -17.16
C SER A 220 -33.96 17.04 -15.87
N MET A 221 -33.42 18.17 -15.41
CA MET A 221 -32.65 18.27 -14.18
C MET A 221 -33.54 18.41 -12.93
N GLN A 222 -34.79 18.84 -13.10
CA GLN A 222 -35.75 18.93 -12.00
C GLN A 222 -36.07 17.52 -11.45
N GLY A 223 -35.72 17.28 -10.19
CA GLY A 223 -35.96 16.00 -9.51
C GLY A 223 -34.85 14.96 -9.67
N THR A 224 -33.75 15.30 -10.35
CA THR A 224 -32.55 14.45 -10.47
C THR A 224 -31.39 15.01 -9.64
N VAL A 225 -30.31 14.23 -9.49
CA VAL A 225 -29.10 14.69 -8.78
C VAL A 225 -28.37 15.71 -9.67
N LEU A 226 -28.08 16.89 -9.13
CA LEU A 226 -27.29 17.91 -9.84
C LEU A 226 -25.84 17.42 -10.01
N ALA A 227 -25.39 17.29 -11.25
CA ALA A 227 -23.99 16.99 -11.56
C ALA A 227 -23.10 18.20 -11.27
N PRO A 228 -21.83 18.06 -10.88
CA PRO A 228 -20.94 19.21 -10.72
C PRO A 228 -20.64 19.90 -12.07
N VAL A 229 -20.71 21.24 -12.11
CA VAL A 229 -20.45 22.07 -13.31
C VAL A 229 -18.95 22.06 -13.68
N ILE A 230 -18.09 21.84 -12.68
CA ILE A 230 -16.65 21.74 -12.86
C ILE A 230 -16.16 20.51 -12.08
N GLY A 231 -15.87 19.43 -12.80
CA GLY A 231 -15.19 18.27 -12.23
C GLY A 231 -13.69 18.55 -12.14
N TYR A 232 -13.25 19.34 -11.15
CA TYR A 232 -11.81 19.57 -10.93
C TYR A 232 -11.06 18.29 -10.54
N GLY A 233 -11.77 17.36 -9.90
CA GLY A 233 -11.25 16.04 -9.58
C GLY A 233 -12.22 15.20 -8.76
N GLY A 234 -11.85 13.94 -8.55
CA GLY A 234 -12.55 12.99 -7.71
C GLY A 234 -11.56 12.21 -6.85
N LEU A 235 -11.87 12.10 -5.56
CA LEU A 235 -11.16 11.24 -4.61
C LEU A 235 -12.02 10.01 -4.33
N THR A 236 -11.46 8.84 -4.53
CA THR A 236 -12.03 7.55 -4.14
C THR A 236 -11.11 6.90 -3.13
N ASP A 237 -11.57 6.78 -1.89
CA ASP A 237 -10.83 6.12 -0.82
C ASP A 237 -11.40 4.73 -0.55
N LEU A 238 -10.57 3.71 -0.70
CA LEU A 238 -10.91 2.33 -0.40
C LEU A 238 -10.08 1.86 0.80
N SER A 239 -10.70 1.37 1.86
CA SER A 239 -9.98 0.87 3.04
C SER A 239 -10.50 -0.46 3.55
N GLY A 240 -9.61 -1.23 4.17
CA GLY A 240 -9.93 -2.53 4.75
C GLY A 240 -9.03 -2.83 5.95
N THR A 241 -9.59 -3.54 6.93
CA THR A 241 -8.88 -3.99 8.13
C THR A 241 -8.68 -5.49 8.04
N PHE A 242 -7.54 -5.98 8.50
CA PHE A 242 -7.23 -7.41 8.48
C PHE A 242 -6.42 -7.81 9.70
N PHE A 243 -6.51 -9.10 10.03
CA PHE A 243 -5.59 -9.71 10.97
C PHE A 243 -4.30 -10.11 10.25
N ASN A 244 -3.16 -9.72 10.80
CA ASN A 244 -1.84 -10.03 10.30
C ASN A 244 -1.21 -11.16 11.11
N PHE A 245 -0.74 -12.20 10.44
CA PHE A 245 0.09 -13.26 11.01
C PHE A 245 1.40 -13.34 10.24
N GLN A 246 2.52 -13.30 10.94
CA GLN A 246 3.84 -13.30 10.31
C GLN A 246 4.82 -14.15 11.12
N PRO A 247 5.01 -15.44 10.77
CA PRO A 247 6.09 -16.24 11.33
C PRO A 247 7.44 -15.73 10.79
N TYR A 248 8.46 -15.76 11.64
CA TYR A 248 9.78 -15.29 11.27
C TYR A 248 10.89 -15.93 12.11
N ILE A 249 12.11 -15.85 11.58
CA ILE A 249 13.35 -16.08 12.30
C ILE A 249 14.11 -14.76 12.41
N ALA A 250 14.83 -14.56 13.51
CA ALA A 250 15.63 -13.37 13.69
C ALA A 250 17.00 -13.69 14.26
N VAL A 251 17.96 -12.83 13.91
CA VAL A 251 19.29 -12.80 14.48
C VAL A 251 19.45 -11.46 15.16
N LYS A 252 19.81 -11.49 16.44
CA LYS A 252 20.13 -10.30 17.23
C LYS A 252 21.62 -10.33 17.53
N TRP A 253 22.28 -9.23 17.20
CA TRP A 253 23.69 -8.99 17.50
C TRP A 253 23.83 -7.74 18.37
N GLN A 254 24.38 -7.92 19.57
CA GLN A 254 24.76 -6.84 20.46
C GLN A 254 26.13 -6.30 20.07
N ILE A 255 26.22 -4.99 19.81
CA ILE A 255 27.46 -4.33 19.38
C ILE A 255 28.10 -3.58 20.54
N MET A 256 27.28 -3.04 21.44
CA MET A 256 27.69 -2.36 22.67
C MET A 256 26.82 -2.82 23.83
N ASP A 257 27.21 -2.49 25.06
CA ASP A 257 26.50 -2.90 26.28
C ASP A 257 25.00 -2.57 26.29
N ARG A 258 24.58 -1.52 25.56
CA ARG A 258 23.18 -1.09 25.46
C ARG A 258 22.70 -0.90 24.02
N MET A 259 23.42 -1.39 23.02
CA MET A 259 23.06 -1.15 21.61
C MET A 259 23.30 -2.39 20.77
N GLY A 260 22.40 -2.64 19.83
CA GLY A 260 22.59 -3.70 18.87
C GLY A 260 21.69 -3.62 17.66
N LEU A 261 21.94 -4.57 16.77
CA LEU A 261 21.17 -4.78 15.56
C LEU A 261 20.37 -6.06 15.68
N ARG A 262 19.18 -6.06 15.10
CA ARG A 262 18.38 -7.26 14.91
C ARG A 262 17.86 -7.30 13.50
N LEU A 263 18.05 -8.44 12.85
CA LEU A 263 17.58 -8.72 11.51
C LEU A 263 16.56 -9.85 11.60
N SER A 264 15.37 -9.66 11.07
CA SER A 264 14.33 -10.68 11.04
C SER A 264 13.93 -10.96 9.59
N LEU A 265 13.75 -12.24 9.27
CA LEU A 265 13.24 -12.71 8.00
C LEU A 265 11.96 -13.51 8.25
N GLY A 266 10.86 -13.12 7.64
CA GLY A 266 9.56 -13.75 7.81
C GLY A 266 8.69 -13.67 6.58
N TYR A 267 7.47 -14.19 6.71
CA TYR A 267 6.47 -14.14 5.64
C TYR A 267 5.19 -13.51 6.19
N ASN A 268 4.79 -12.36 5.63
CA ASN A 268 3.57 -11.69 6.04
C ASN A 268 2.36 -12.42 5.45
N GLN A 269 1.32 -12.63 6.25
CA GLN A 269 0.05 -13.17 5.78
C GLN A 269 -1.10 -12.42 6.45
N GLY A 270 -1.81 -11.62 5.67
CA GLY A 270 -3.05 -10.95 6.06
C GLY A 270 -4.13 -11.18 5.01
N THR A 271 -5.38 -11.33 5.45
CA THR A 271 -6.52 -11.46 4.54
C THR A 271 -7.67 -10.56 4.96
N ILE A 272 -8.21 -9.82 4.01
CA ILE A 272 -9.47 -9.08 4.12
C ILE A 272 -10.57 -9.97 3.52
N GLY A 273 -11.63 -10.21 4.28
CA GLY A 273 -12.77 -11.02 3.86
C GLY A 273 -13.60 -10.35 2.75
N PRO A 274 -14.47 -11.12 2.07
CA PRO A 274 -15.42 -10.55 1.14
C PRO A 274 -16.40 -9.62 1.87
N GLY A 275 -16.75 -8.48 1.27
CA GLY A 275 -17.67 -7.51 1.88
C GLY A 275 -17.05 -6.61 2.96
N GLU A 276 -15.76 -6.78 3.29
CA GLU A 276 -15.10 -6.07 4.39
C GLU A 276 -14.35 -4.79 3.95
N TRP A 277 -14.54 -4.37 2.71
CA TRP A 277 -14.01 -3.12 2.19
C TRP A 277 -14.97 -1.95 2.41
N TYR A 278 -14.41 -0.78 2.69
CA TYR A 278 -15.14 0.46 2.93
C TYR A 278 -14.70 1.52 1.92
N LEU A 279 -15.69 2.14 1.28
CA LEU A 279 -15.57 3.30 0.41
C LEU A 279 -15.72 4.60 1.23
N ASN A 280 -14.87 5.58 0.96
CA ASN A 280 -14.88 6.92 1.54
C ASN A 280 -15.09 6.88 3.06
N ASP A 281 -14.24 6.08 3.70
CA ASP A 281 -14.10 5.89 5.14
C ASP A 281 -15.23 5.16 5.89
N ARG A 282 -16.45 4.99 5.32
CA ARG A 282 -17.54 4.29 6.04
C ARG A 282 -18.61 3.58 5.20
N LYS A 283 -18.65 3.73 3.87
CA LYS A 283 -19.68 3.07 3.06
C LYS A 283 -19.23 1.65 2.73
N PRO A 284 -19.83 0.59 3.31
CA PRO A 284 -19.39 -0.77 3.04
C PRO A 284 -19.65 -1.14 1.58
N ILE A 285 -18.74 -1.92 1.00
CA ILE A 285 -18.86 -2.50 -0.34
C ILE A 285 -19.18 -3.99 -0.16
N ALA A 286 -20.47 -4.30 -0.08
CA ALA A 286 -20.95 -5.65 0.28
C ALA A 286 -20.55 -6.75 -0.71
N ASP A 287 -20.29 -6.39 -1.97
CA ASP A 287 -19.86 -7.26 -3.07
C ASP A 287 -18.33 -7.27 -3.26
N SER A 288 -17.56 -6.65 -2.36
CA SER A 288 -16.11 -6.58 -2.49
C SER A 288 -15.43 -7.96 -2.43
N PRO A 289 -14.41 -8.23 -3.26
CA PRO A 289 -13.74 -9.52 -3.31
C PRO A 289 -12.79 -9.71 -2.12
N LYS A 290 -12.58 -10.99 -1.75
CA LYS A 290 -11.52 -11.37 -0.81
C LYS A 290 -10.17 -10.92 -1.35
N SER A 291 -9.37 -10.27 -0.50
CA SER A 291 -8.02 -9.80 -0.85
C SER A 291 -7.01 -10.29 0.18
N SER A 292 -5.86 -10.77 -0.30
CA SER A 292 -4.76 -11.22 0.56
C SER A 292 -3.56 -10.28 0.44
N LEU A 293 -3.04 -9.83 1.58
CA LEU A 293 -1.79 -9.11 1.68
C LEU A 293 -0.72 -10.04 2.23
N GLN A 294 0.03 -10.64 1.33
CA GLN A 294 1.07 -11.62 1.66
C GLN A 294 2.36 -11.32 0.92
N GLY A 295 3.48 -11.73 1.50
CA GLY A 295 4.78 -11.44 0.92
C GLY A 295 5.95 -11.69 1.85
N LEU A 296 7.14 -11.84 1.26
CA LEU A 296 8.38 -11.94 2.03
C LEU A 296 8.61 -10.64 2.81
N THR A 297 9.06 -10.76 4.05
CA THR A 297 9.32 -9.61 4.90
C THR A 297 10.70 -9.69 5.52
N ILE A 298 11.43 -8.58 5.44
CA ILE A 298 12.67 -8.36 6.16
C ILE A 298 12.43 -7.22 7.15
N ARG A 299 12.74 -7.41 8.43
CA ARG A 299 12.82 -6.31 9.39
C ARG A 299 14.25 -6.09 9.81
N THR A 300 14.68 -4.85 9.82
CA THR A 300 15.89 -4.45 10.53
C THR A 300 15.49 -3.63 11.72
N MET A 301 16.12 -3.84 12.87
CA MET A 301 15.86 -3.10 14.09
C MET A 301 17.20 -2.65 14.65
N PHE A 302 17.30 -1.36 14.90
CA PHE A 302 18.35 -0.80 15.72
C PHE A 302 17.79 -0.54 17.11
N TYR A 303 18.26 -1.30 18.10
CA TYR A 303 17.67 -1.30 19.43
C TYR A 303 18.63 -0.77 20.48
N PHE A 304 18.05 -0.13 21.49
CA PHE A 304 18.70 0.23 22.74
C PHE A 304 18.23 -0.71 23.84
N GLY A 305 19.18 -1.37 24.52
CA GLY A 305 18.92 -2.26 25.64
C GLY A 305 18.56 -1.49 26.91
N LEU A 306 17.51 -1.94 27.58
CA LEU A 306 17.03 -1.45 28.88
C LEU A 306 17.59 -2.29 30.02
#